data_AF-A0A7R9HQ54-F1
#
_entry.id   AF-A0A7R9HQ54-F1
#
_cell.length_a   1.000
_cell.length_b   1.000
_cell.length_c   1.000
_cell.angle_alpha   90.00
_cell.angle_beta   90.00
_cell.angle_gamma   90.00
#
_symmetry.space_group_name_H-M   'P 1'
#
loop_
_entity.id
_entity.type
_entity.pdbx_description
1 polymer ?
#
loop_
_entity_poly.entity_id
_entity_poly.type
_entity_poly.pdbx_seq_one_letter_code
_entity_poly.pdbx_strand_id
1 'polypeptide(L)'
;MNPSSSFFFPLHLLSRYTISAISWASILWLVRSMDDPMLQGWVPASVLERSDGEELTKHSELSRPEVAQSRREAAVRELVETEEEFGRDLQQVVERYQKPLDNTSVPHVVRENRDVIFSNFKQIADFHNT
;
A
#
# COMPACT_ATOMS: atom_id res chain seq x y z
N MET A 1 16.84 -22.42 -9.91
CA MET A 1 16.10 -22.32 -8.62
C MET A 1 14.67 -21.92 -8.96
N ASN A 2 13.72 -22.76 -8.59
CA ASN A 2 12.32 -22.70 -9.00
C ASN A 2 11.50 -22.09 -7.84
N PRO A 3 10.71 -21.02 -8.00
CA PRO A 3 9.72 -20.68 -7.02
C PRO A 3 8.44 -21.43 -7.35
N SER A 4 8.12 -22.43 -6.52
CA SER A 4 6.87 -23.17 -6.52
C SER A 4 5.69 -22.22 -6.28
N SER A 5 5.19 -21.59 -7.36
CA SER A 5 3.89 -20.93 -7.36
C SER A 5 2.87 -22.04 -7.62
N SER A 6 2.21 -22.49 -6.55
CA SER A 6 1.16 -23.50 -6.67
C SER A 6 -0.07 -22.82 -7.30
N PHE A 7 -0.18 -22.90 -8.62
CA PHE A 7 -1.35 -22.42 -9.35
C PHE A 7 -2.54 -23.33 -9.01
N PHE A 8 -3.54 -22.79 -8.34
CA PHE A 8 -4.73 -23.52 -7.95
C PHE A 8 -5.67 -23.60 -9.16
N PHE A 9 -5.55 -24.68 -9.94
CA PHE A 9 -6.42 -24.87 -11.11
C PHE A 9 -7.82 -25.33 -10.66
N PRO A 10 -8.89 -24.75 -11.23
CA PRO A 10 -10.22 -25.21 -10.93
C PRO A 10 -10.39 -26.67 -11.41
N LEU A 11 -10.75 -27.58 -10.49
CA LEU A 11 -10.79 -29.04 -10.71
C LEU A 11 -11.57 -29.50 -11.96
N HIS A 12 -12.51 -28.70 -12.45
CA HIS A 12 -13.32 -29.03 -13.62
C HIS A 12 -12.58 -28.92 -14.96
N LEU A 13 -11.52 -28.10 -15.05
CA LEU A 13 -10.69 -28.01 -16.27
C LEU A 13 -9.68 -29.16 -16.36
N LEU A 14 -9.17 -29.62 -15.22
CA LEU A 14 -8.21 -30.73 -15.11
C LEU A 14 -8.80 -32.09 -15.54
N SER A 15 -10.12 -32.19 -15.66
CA SER A 15 -10.76 -33.45 -16.07
C SER A 15 -10.54 -33.78 -17.55
N ARG A 16 -10.18 -32.81 -18.41
CA ARG A 16 -10.02 -33.00 -19.86
C ARG A 16 -8.85 -32.25 -20.50
N TYR A 17 -8.20 -31.33 -19.79
CA TYR A 17 -7.12 -30.51 -20.34
C TYR A 17 -5.95 -30.39 -19.36
N THR A 18 -4.73 -30.29 -19.89
CA THR A 18 -3.49 -30.11 -19.14
C THR A 18 -2.69 -28.92 -19.67
N ILE A 19 -1.89 -28.29 -18.80
CA ILE A 19 -0.97 -27.21 -19.18
C ILE A 19 0.41 -27.81 -19.41
N SER A 20 0.94 -27.59 -20.60
CA SER A 20 2.20 -28.21 -21.06
C SER A 20 3.37 -27.24 -21.17
N ALA A 21 3.11 -25.93 -21.34
CA ALA A 21 4.13 -24.89 -21.38
C ALA A 21 3.56 -23.52 -20.99
N ILE A 22 4.43 -22.62 -20.54
CA ILE A 22 4.09 -21.24 -20.15
C ILE A 22 5.04 -20.29 -20.87
N SER A 23 4.48 -19.29 -21.56
CA SER A 23 5.23 -18.16 -22.11
C SER A 23 5.21 -17.01 -21.12
N TRP A 24 6.34 -16.79 -20.44
CA TRP A 24 6.50 -15.70 -19.48
C TRP A 24 6.57 -14.31 -20.13
N ALA A 25 6.89 -14.24 -21.43
CA ALA A 25 6.95 -12.98 -22.17
C ALA A 25 5.57 -12.47 -22.63
N SER A 26 4.58 -13.36 -22.74
CA SER A 26 3.26 -13.02 -23.29
C SER A 26 2.09 -13.52 -22.44
N ILE A 27 2.38 -14.17 -21.30
CA ILE A 27 1.39 -14.70 -20.35
C ILE A 27 0.38 -15.64 -21.06
N LEU A 28 0.89 -16.40 -22.03
CA LEU A 28 0.13 -17.43 -22.76
C LEU A 28 0.50 -18.80 -22.21
N TRP A 29 -0.49 -19.65 -22.00
CA TRP A 29 -0.29 -21.04 -21.56
C TRP A 29 -0.65 -21.99 -22.70
N LEU A 30 0.21 -22.98 -22.93
CA LEU A 30 -0.05 -24.03 -23.90
C LEU A 30 -0.93 -25.09 -23.25
N VAL A 31 -2.22 -25.06 -23.58
CA VAL A 31 -3.20 -26.03 -23.11
C VAL A 31 -3.29 -27.16 -24.12
N ARG A 32 -3.27 -28.41 -23.62
CA ARG A 32 -3.41 -29.63 -24.41
C ARG A 32 -4.60 -30.45 -23.92
N SER A 33 -5.40 -30.96 -24.85
CA SER A 33 -6.48 -31.91 -24.53
C SER A 33 -5.90 -33.27 -24.12
N MET A 34 -6.49 -33.89 -23.10
CA MET A 34 -6.13 -35.24 -22.66
C MET A 34 -6.69 -36.32 -23.59
N ASP A 35 -7.82 -36.04 -24.23
CA ASP A 35 -8.53 -36.98 -25.12
C ASP A 35 -7.93 -37.03 -26.53
N ASP A 36 -7.32 -35.93 -26.98
CA ASP A 36 -6.65 -35.83 -28.28
C ASP A 36 -5.34 -35.01 -28.14
N PRO A 37 -4.17 -35.68 -28.17
CA PRO A 37 -2.87 -35.02 -28.04
C PRO A 37 -2.54 -34.03 -29.16
N MET A 38 -3.25 -34.08 -30.29
CA MET A 38 -3.07 -33.12 -31.39
C MET A 38 -3.82 -31.81 -31.14
N LEU A 39 -4.83 -31.82 -30.26
CA LEU A 39 -5.54 -30.62 -29.85
C LEU A 39 -4.76 -29.88 -28.76
N GLN A 40 -3.86 -29.01 -29.19
CA GLN A 40 -3.13 -28.08 -28.34
C GLN A 40 -3.19 -26.66 -28.89
N GLY A 41 -3.22 -25.67 -27.99
CA GLY A 41 -3.27 -24.27 -28.38
C GLY A 41 -2.80 -23.35 -27.27
N TRP A 42 -2.28 -22.19 -27.67
CA TRP A 42 -1.95 -21.13 -26.74
C TRP A 42 -3.22 -20.41 -26.31
N VAL A 43 -3.49 -20.43 -25.02
CA VAL A 43 -4.64 -19.77 -24.40
C VAL A 43 -4.10 -18.73 -23.42
N PRO A 44 -4.60 -17.47 -23.45
CA PRO A 44 -4.23 -16.49 -22.43
C PRO A 44 -4.55 -17.00 -21.02
N ALA A 45 -3.62 -16.81 -20.08
CA ALA A 45 -3.79 -17.28 -18.70
C ALA A 45 -5.11 -16.76 -18.05
N SER A 46 -5.52 -15.54 -18.41
CA SER A 46 -6.76 -14.90 -17.96
C SER A 46 -8.05 -15.64 -18.32
N VAL A 47 -8.03 -16.49 -19.35
CA VAL A 47 -9.20 -17.31 -19.72
C VAL A 47 -9.34 -18.52 -18.79
N LEU A 48 -8.23 -18.96 -18.20
CA LEU A 48 -8.12 -20.16 -17.37
C LEU A 48 -8.22 -19.82 -15.87
N GLU A 49 -7.75 -18.65 -15.48
CA GLU A 49 -7.86 -18.07 -14.15
C GLU A 49 -9.24 -17.41 -13.98
N ARG A 50 -10.26 -18.18 -13.58
CA ARG A 50 -11.55 -17.61 -13.15
C ARG A 50 -11.46 -17.15 -11.69
N SER A 51 -10.96 -15.94 -11.51
CA SER A 51 -11.15 -15.11 -10.32
C SER A 51 -10.63 -13.70 -10.63
N ASP A 52 -11.57 -12.74 -10.69
CA ASP A 52 -11.39 -11.27 -10.61
C ASP A 52 -10.34 -10.62 -11.54
N GLY A 53 -10.72 -10.51 -12.82
CA GLY A 53 -9.99 -9.81 -13.89
C GLY A 53 -9.80 -8.28 -13.74
N GLU A 54 -9.65 -7.75 -12.53
CA GLU A 54 -9.30 -6.33 -12.30
C GLU A 54 -7.85 -6.10 -11.82
N GLU A 55 -7.12 -7.16 -11.44
CA GLU A 55 -5.79 -7.01 -10.83
C GLU A 55 -4.63 -7.11 -11.85
N LEU A 56 -4.76 -7.94 -12.88
CA LEU A 56 -3.68 -8.18 -13.85
C LEU A 56 -3.40 -7.00 -14.80
N THR A 57 -4.43 -6.24 -15.20
CA THR A 57 -4.27 -5.03 -16.03
C THR A 57 -3.59 -3.90 -15.24
N LYS A 58 -3.90 -3.79 -13.95
CA LYS A 58 -3.22 -2.86 -13.03
C LYS A 58 -1.76 -3.24 -12.87
N HIS A 59 -1.40 -4.52 -12.73
CA HIS A 59 0.00 -4.94 -12.58
C HIS A 59 0.89 -4.59 -13.79
N SER A 60 0.38 -4.62 -15.03
CA SER A 60 1.16 -4.20 -16.21
C SER A 60 1.34 -2.69 -16.35
N GLU A 61 0.39 -1.88 -15.85
CA GLU A 61 0.49 -0.42 -15.85
C GLU A 61 1.26 0.12 -14.63
N LEU A 62 1.14 -0.54 -13.46
CA LEU A 62 1.90 -0.24 -12.23
C LEU A 62 3.38 -0.59 -12.32
N SER A 63 3.78 -1.49 -13.22
CA SER A 63 5.18 -1.91 -13.40
C SER A 63 5.96 -1.02 -14.36
N ARG A 64 5.34 -0.01 -14.96
CA ARG A 64 6.08 1.06 -15.66
C ARG A 64 6.86 1.85 -14.59
N PRO A 65 8.20 1.91 -14.68
CA PRO A 65 9.03 2.56 -13.67
C PRO A 65 8.63 4.03 -13.45
N GLU A 66 8.13 4.70 -14.49
CA GLU A 66 7.57 6.06 -14.42
C GLU A 66 6.37 6.16 -13.46
N VAL A 67 5.43 5.20 -13.50
CA VAL A 67 4.23 5.23 -12.65
C VAL A 67 4.57 4.94 -11.20
N ALA A 68 5.50 4.00 -10.96
CA ALA A 68 6.00 3.70 -9.62
C ALA A 68 6.75 4.91 -9.02
N GLN A 69 7.54 5.61 -9.83
CA GLN A 69 8.23 6.84 -9.44
C GLN A 69 7.24 7.96 -9.11
N SER A 70 6.27 8.24 -9.98
CA SER A 70 5.27 9.28 -9.72
C SER A 70 4.44 9.01 -8.47
N ARG A 71 4.12 7.74 -8.17
CA ARG A 71 3.42 7.37 -6.92
C ARG A 71 4.29 7.59 -5.69
N ARG A 72 5.58 7.25 -5.75
CA ARG A 72 6.52 7.55 -4.66
C ARG A 72 6.61 9.06 -4.43
N GLU A 73 6.74 9.85 -5.49
CA GLU A 73 6.79 11.31 -5.39
C GLU A 73 5.49 11.90 -4.84
N ALA A 74 4.32 11.35 -5.22
CA ALA A 74 3.04 11.76 -4.67
C ALA A 74 2.91 11.48 -3.17
N ALA A 75 3.26 10.27 -2.74
CA ALA A 75 3.24 9.90 -1.33
C ALA A 75 4.23 10.76 -0.51
N VAL A 76 5.43 11.03 -1.02
CA VAL A 76 6.40 11.90 -0.35
C VAL A 76 5.87 13.33 -0.23
N ARG A 77 5.22 13.85 -1.28
CA ARG A 77 4.64 15.20 -1.24
C ARG A 77 3.52 15.29 -0.21
N GLU A 78 2.61 14.33 -0.20
CA GLU A 78 1.53 14.25 0.80
C GLU A 78 2.08 14.17 2.22
N LEU A 79 3.14 13.38 2.44
CA LEU A 79 3.82 13.32 3.75
C LEU A 79 4.40 14.67 4.14
N VAL A 80 5.05 15.39 3.23
CA VAL A 80 5.60 16.72 3.54
C VAL A 80 4.49 17.71 3.87
N GLU A 81 3.42 17.75 3.08
CA GLU A 81 2.30 18.68 3.29
C GLU A 81 1.60 18.43 4.64
N THR A 82 1.34 17.17 4.96
CA THR A 82 0.71 16.78 6.23
C THR A 82 1.63 16.98 7.43
N GLU A 83 2.94 16.79 7.26
CA GLU A 83 3.94 17.06 8.29
C GLU A 83 4.05 18.56 8.62
N GLU A 84 4.03 19.42 7.60
CA GLU A 84 4.01 20.87 7.81
C GLU A 84 2.73 21.33 8.53
N GLU A 85 1.58 20.71 8.25
CA GLU A 85 0.33 20.97 8.97
C GLU A 85 0.41 20.52 10.42
N PHE A 86 0.90 19.31 10.65
CA PHE A 86 1.11 18.78 11.99
C PHE A 86 2.04 19.68 12.83
N GLY A 87 3.15 20.14 12.26
CA GLY A 87 4.06 21.07 12.94
C GLY A 87 3.39 22.40 13.33
N ARG A 88 2.56 22.97 12.44
CA ARG A 88 1.77 24.18 12.74
C ARG A 88 0.79 23.95 13.89
N ASP A 89 0.12 22.80 13.91
CA ASP A 89 -0.83 22.46 14.96
C ASP A 89 -0.14 22.26 16.32
N LEU A 90 1.02 21.61 16.34
CA LEU A 90 1.83 21.47 17.55
C LEU A 90 2.19 22.85 18.13
N GLN A 91 2.66 23.76 17.29
CA GLN A 91 2.97 25.12 17.74
C GLN A 91 1.74 25.85 18.26
N GLN A 92 0.59 25.73 17.59
CA GLN A 92 -0.65 26.34 18.05
C GLN A 92 -1.01 25.85 19.46
N VAL A 93 -0.84 24.56 19.76
CA VAL A 93 -1.11 24.02 21.09
C VAL A 93 -0.15 24.59 22.14
N VAL A 94 1.15 24.65 21.83
CA VAL A 94 2.15 25.25 22.73
C VAL A 94 1.80 26.71 23.01
N GLU A 95 1.48 27.49 21.98
CA GLU A 95 1.26 28.92 22.10
C GLU A 95 -0.04 29.29 22.80
N ARG A 96 -1.13 28.58 22.50
CA ARG A 96 -2.46 28.92 23.00
C ARG A 96 -2.80 28.26 24.32
N TYR A 97 -2.25 27.09 24.61
CA TYR A 97 -2.60 26.33 25.80
C TYR A 97 -1.42 26.20 26.75
N GLN A 98 -0.21 25.89 26.26
CA GLN A 98 0.92 25.63 27.15
C GLN A 98 1.58 26.90 27.72
N LYS A 99 1.79 27.95 26.91
CA LYS A 99 2.37 29.22 27.38
C LYS A 99 1.44 29.97 28.35
N PRO A 100 0.12 30.06 28.13
CA PRO A 100 -0.77 30.83 29.02
C PRO A 100 -1.12 30.15 30.34
N LEU A 101 -0.72 28.89 30.56
CA LEU A 101 -0.94 28.17 31.83
C LEU A 101 -0.36 28.88 33.04
N ASP A 102 0.71 29.65 32.87
CA ASP A 102 1.35 30.37 33.97
C ASP A 102 0.53 31.61 34.41
N ASN A 103 -0.58 31.93 33.72
CA ASN A 103 -1.49 33.03 34.07
C ASN A 103 -2.38 32.67 35.28
N THR A 104 -2.57 33.62 36.20
CA THR A 104 -3.43 33.50 37.39
C THR A 104 -4.91 33.33 37.06
N SER A 105 -5.34 33.63 35.83
CA SER A 105 -6.71 33.38 35.38
C SER A 105 -7.04 31.89 35.14
N VAL A 106 -6.02 31.04 35.04
CA VAL A 106 -6.20 29.60 34.77
C VAL A 106 -6.54 28.86 36.09
N PRO A 107 -7.54 27.97 36.09
CA PRO A 107 -7.90 27.19 37.27
C PRO A 107 -6.69 26.47 37.90
N HIS A 108 -6.58 26.53 39.23
CA HIS A 108 -5.44 25.97 39.97
C HIS A 108 -5.16 24.50 39.63
N VAL A 109 -6.21 23.69 39.52
CA VAL A 109 -6.12 22.27 39.17
C VAL A 109 -5.40 22.05 37.84
N VAL A 110 -5.63 22.90 36.84
CA VAL A 110 -4.98 22.75 35.52
C VAL A 110 -3.51 23.14 35.60
N ARG A 111 -3.17 24.17 36.39
CA ARG A 111 -1.79 24.64 36.57
C ARG A 111 -0.93 23.61 37.30
N GLU A 112 -1.45 23.01 38.37
CA GLU A 112 -0.73 21.95 39.10
C GLU A 112 -0.55 20.66 38.29
N ASN A 113 -1.49 20.36 37.39
CA ASN A 113 -1.43 19.18 36.54
C ASN A 113 -0.79 19.44 35.17
N ARG A 114 -0.05 20.54 34.99
CA ARG A 114 0.58 20.91 33.71
C ARG A 114 1.45 19.79 33.14
N ASP A 115 2.28 19.16 33.97
CA ASP A 115 3.19 18.11 33.53
C ASP A 115 2.46 16.83 33.11
N VAL A 116 1.31 16.56 33.71
CA VAL A 116 0.45 15.43 33.32
C VAL A 116 -0.27 15.71 32.00
N ILE A 117 -0.75 16.94 31.82
CA ILE A 117 -1.51 17.34 30.63
C ILE A 117 -0.59 17.44 29.40
N PHE A 118 0.59 18.04 29.55
CA PHE A 118 1.50 18.31 28.42
C PHE A 118 2.69 17.36 28.33
N SER A 119 3.13 16.71 29.41
CA SER A 119 4.24 15.75 29.39
C SER A 119 5.45 16.26 28.56
N ASN A 120 5.93 15.47 27.59
CA ASN A 120 7.02 15.83 26.68
C ASN A 120 6.57 16.59 25.41
N PHE A 121 5.33 17.10 25.35
CA PHE A 121 4.76 17.73 24.16
C PHE A 121 5.64 18.84 23.57
N LYS A 122 6.23 19.69 24.42
CA LYS A 122 7.14 20.75 23.97
C LYS A 122 8.38 20.21 23.26
N GLN A 123 8.94 19.08 23.71
CA GLN A 123 10.10 18.47 23.06
C GLN A 123 9.74 17.94 21.68
N ILE A 124 8.55 17.35 21.53
CA ILE A 124 8.01 16.91 20.24
C ILE A 124 7.81 18.13 19.33
N ALA A 125 7.13 19.17 19.80
CA ALA A 125 6.91 20.40 19.02
C ALA A 125 8.22 21.08 18.57
N ASP A 126 9.23 21.12 19.43
CA ASP A 126 10.54 21.72 19.10
C ASP A 126 11.32 20.83 18.10
N PHE A 127 11.22 19.50 18.20
CA PHE A 127 11.84 18.56 17.26
C PHE A 127 11.27 18.68 15.84
N HIS A 128 9.94 18.75 15.72
CA HIS A 128 9.24 18.85 14.43
C HIS A 128 9.39 20.22 13.75
N ASN A 129 9.87 21.24 14.46
CA ASN A 129 10.10 22.60 13.94
C ASN A 129 11.56 22.88 13.52
N THR A 130 12.45 21.90 13.65
CA THR A 130 13.88 22.02 13.27
C THR A 130 14.09 21.62 11.82
#